data_AF-A0A2A2E9G5-F1
#
_entry.id   AF-A0A2A2E9G5-F1
#
_cell.length_a   1.000
_cell.length_b   1.000
_cell.length_c   1.000
_cell.angle_alpha   90.00
_cell.angle_beta   90.00
_cell.angle_gamma   90.00
#
_symmetry.space_group_name_H-M   'P 1'
#
loop_
_entity.id
_entity.type
_entity.pdbx_description
1 polymer ?
#
loop_
_entity_poly.entity_id
_entity_poly.type
_entity_poly.pdbx_seq_one_letter_code
_entity_poly.pdbx_strand_id
1 'polypeptide(L)'
;MGFSGFDEEHLSILQSSLVRLIYIAFGTSRPELDEVYRIAYLLASSSIEVRLVLLPQGLDGNGFASTVSDPDKALSRVLKDALVLPENTGGDHVC
;
A
#
# COMPACT_ATOMS: atom_id res chain seq x y z
N MET A 1 10.29 19.43 4.08
CA MET A 1 11.00 18.47 3.21
C MET A 1 10.43 17.10 3.50
N GLY A 2 10.10 16.33 2.48
CA GLY A 2 9.53 14.98 2.65
C GLY A 2 10.57 14.00 3.21
N PHE A 3 10.11 13.08 4.05
CA PHE A 3 10.93 12.00 4.62
C PHE A 3 11.16 10.92 3.56
N SER A 4 12.36 10.32 3.51
CA SER A 4 12.76 9.39 2.45
C SER A 4 12.34 7.95 2.75
N GLY A 5 11.03 7.70 2.77
CA GLY A 5 10.48 6.36 2.84
C GLY A 5 9.87 5.97 4.18
N PHE A 6 9.27 4.79 4.19
CA PHE A 6 8.52 4.24 5.32
C PHE A 6 9.45 3.41 6.22
N ASP A 7 9.53 3.71 7.51
CA ASP A 7 10.48 3.04 8.42
C ASP A 7 9.81 2.44 9.67
N GLU A 8 10.63 1.96 10.60
CA GLU A 8 10.19 1.32 11.83
C GLU A 8 9.40 2.27 12.75
N GLU A 9 9.67 3.57 12.71
CA GLU A 9 8.90 4.56 13.49
C GLU A 9 7.47 4.65 12.96
N HIS A 10 7.32 4.74 11.63
CA HIS A 10 6.00 4.74 10.98
C HIS A 10 5.24 3.44 11.26
N LEU A 11 5.94 2.29 11.22
CA LEU A 11 5.35 0.99 11.55
C LEU A 11 4.87 0.94 13.00
N SER A 12 5.68 1.39 13.95
CA SER A 12 5.35 1.41 15.38
C SER A 12 4.11 2.28 15.67
N ILE A 13 4.01 3.44 15.02
CA ILE A 13 2.84 4.32 15.10
C ILE A 13 1.59 3.60 14.56
N LEU A 14 1.70 2.93 13.41
CA LEU A 14 0.58 2.18 12.82
C LEU A 14 0.14 1.00 13.69
N GLN A 15 1.08 0.23 14.24
CA GLN A 15 0.79 -0.90 15.12
C GLN A 15 0.14 -0.47 16.44
N SER A 16 0.49 0.73 16.94
CA SER A 16 -0.12 1.33 18.13
C SER A 16 -1.49 1.95 17.86
N SER A 17 -1.91 2.00 16.59
CA SER A 17 -3.19 2.59 16.17
C SER A 17 -4.32 1.57 16.08
N LEU A 18 -5.54 2.06 15.83
CA LEU A 18 -6.71 1.23 15.53
C LEU A 18 -6.82 0.85 14.05
N VAL A 19 -5.83 1.21 13.23
CA VAL A 19 -5.81 0.85 11.81
C VAL A 19 -5.72 -0.67 11.66
N ARG A 20 -6.54 -1.21 10.77
CA ARG A 20 -6.60 -2.65 10.43
C ARG A 20 -6.46 -2.90 8.94
N LEU A 21 -6.52 -1.86 8.12
CA LEU A 21 -6.45 -1.95 6.67
C LEU A 21 -5.64 -0.76 6.13
N ILE A 22 -4.64 -1.05 5.32
CA ILE A 22 -3.81 -0.07 4.63
C ILE A 22 -3.93 -0.31 3.13
N TYR A 23 -4.14 0.79 2.39
CA TYR A 23 -4.01 0.80 0.95
C TYR A 23 -2.68 1.46 0.59
N ILE A 24 -1.80 0.72 -0.10
CA ILE A 24 -0.54 1.26 -0.63
C ILE A 24 -0.79 1.64 -2.08
N ALA A 25 -0.86 2.95 -2.35
CA ALA A 25 -0.87 3.49 -3.69
C ALA A 25 0.58 3.66 -4.20
N PHE A 26 0.87 3.17 -5.40
CA PHE A 26 2.22 3.20 -5.97
C PHE A 26 2.18 3.39 -7.49
N GLY A 27 3.27 3.93 -8.05
CA GLY A 27 3.46 4.03 -9.49
C GLY A 27 4.05 2.76 -10.10
N THR A 28 4.34 2.78 -11.40
CA THR A 28 4.85 1.61 -12.15
C THR A 28 6.37 1.55 -12.23
N SER A 29 7.09 2.47 -11.60
CA SER A 29 8.55 2.47 -11.68
C SER A 29 9.14 1.35 -10.81
N ARG A 30 10.30 0.82 -11.23
CA ARG A 30 10.95 -0.25 -10.47
C ARG A 30 11.30 0.12 -9.02
N PRO A 31 11.82 1.33 -8.74
CA PRO A 31 12.05 1.76 -7.35
C PRO A 31 10.78 1.79 -6.50
N GLU A 32 9.63 2.17 -7.08
CA GLU A 32 8.35 2.17 -6.36
C GLU A 32 7.90 0.74 -6.05
N LEU A 33 8.05 -0.19 -7.00
CA LEU A 33 7.74 -1.61 -6.79
C LEU A 33 8.62 -2.21 -5.68
N ASP A 34 9.91 -1.93 -5.68
CA ASP A 34 10.85 -2.41 -4.66
C ASP A 34 10.48 -1.87 -3.26
N GLU A 35 10.07 -0.60 -3.17
CA GLU A 35 9.65 0.01 -1.91
C GLU A 35 8.30 -0.55 -1.42
N VAL A 36 7.34 -0.75 -2.32
CA VAL A 36 6.04 -1.39 -1.97
C VAL A 36 6.27 -2.78 -1.41
N TYR A 37 7.16 -3.56 -2.04
CA TYR A 37 7.51 -4.89 -1.54
C TYR A 37 8.14 -4.82 -0.14
N ARG A 38 9.05 -3.86 0.10
CA ARG A 38 9.66 -3.64 1.42
C ARG A 38 8.63 -3.27 2.48
N ILE A 39 7.71 -2.35 2.18
CA ILE A 39 6.65 -1.92 3.11
C ILE A 39 5.69 -3.08 3.40
N ALA A 40 5.28 -3.81 2.36
CA ALA A 40 4.44 -5.00 2.51
C ALA A 40 5.09 -6.05 3.42
N TYR A 41 6.39 -6.30 3.25
CA TYR A 41 7.15 -7.22 4.10
C TYR A 41 7.19 -6.76 5.56
N LEU A 42 7.41 -5.46 5.82
CA LEU A 42 7.39 -4.90 7.17
C LEU A 42 6.01 -5.02 7.83
N LEU A 43 4.94 -4.85 7.07
CA LEU A 43 3.57 -4.98 7.54
C LEU A 43 3.10 -6.43 7.65
N ALA A 44 3.76 -7.39 7.00
CA ALA A 44 3.34 -8.80 6.98
C ALA A 44 3.33 -9.46 8.37
N SER A 45 4.14 -8.96 9.32
CA SER A 45 4.16 -9.42 10.71
C SER A 45 3.12 -8.73 11.60
N SER A 46 2.39 -7.75 11.07
CA SER A 46 1.34 -7.02 11.77
C SER A 46 -0.04 -7.62 11.48
N SER A 47 -1.02 -7.39 12.36
CA SER A 47 -2.42 -7.78 12.12
C SER A 47 -3.15 -6.79 11.18
N ILE A 48 -2.42 -6.11 10.30
CA ILE A 48 -2.94 -5.08 9.41
C ILE A 48 -3.05 -5.68 8.02
N GLU A 49 -4.26 -5.67 7.47
CA GLU A 49 -4.51 -6.06 6.09
C GLU A 49 -3.87 -5.02 5.15
N VAL A 50 -3.11 -5.49 4.16
CA VAL A 50 -2.46 -4.63 3.17
C VAL A 50 -3.04 -4.90 1.79
N ARG A 51 -3.53 -3.83 1.15
CA ARG A 51 -4.02 -3.85 -0.23
C ARG A 51 -3.19 -2.94 -1.11
N LEU A 52 -2.84 -3.44 -2.28
CA LEU A 52 -2.07 -2.71 -3.28
C LEU A 52 -2.99 -2.05 -4.29
N VAL A 53 -2.73 -0.79 -4.56
CA VAL A 53 -3.54 0.04 -5.46
C VAL A 53 -2.65 0.66 -6.52
N LEU A 54 -2.90 0.29 -7.78
CA LEU A 54 -2.29 0.95 -8.92
C LEU A 54 -3.27 2.00 -9.46
N LEU A 55 -2.88 3.28 -9.40
CA LEU A 55 -3.68 4.34 -9.98
C LEU A 55 -3.60 4.28 -11.52
N PRO A 56 -4.69 4.62 -12.23
CA PRO A 56 -4.69 4.61 -13.70
C PRO A 56 -3.53 5.39 -14.29
N GLN A 57 -2.92 4.83 -15.34
CA GLN A 57 -1.80 5.43 -16.07
C GLN A 57 -0.53 5.63 -15.24
N GLY A 58 -0.41 4.99 -14.07
CA GLY A 58 0.75 5.13 -13.19
C GLY A 58 0.85 6.52 -12.56
N LEU A 59 -0.26 7.26 -12.48
CA LEU A 59 -0.33 8.58 -11.87
C LEU A 59 -0.12 8.50 -10.36
N ASP A 60 0.45 9.55 -9.78
CA ASP A 60 0.37 9.75 -8.33
C ASP A 60 -1.05 10.19 -7.91
N GLY A 61 -1.31 10.28 -6.61
CA GLY A 61 -2.61 10.66 -6.08
C GLY A 61 -3.11 12.03 -6.56
N ASN A 62 -2.21 13.00 -6.75
CA ASN A 62 -2.56 14.35 -7.21
C ASN A 62 -2.87 14.35 -8.72
N GLY A 63 -2.06 13.66 -9.52
CA GLY A 63 -2.28 13.46 -10.95
C GLY A 63 -3.60 12.73 -11.20
N PHE A 64 -3.89 11.70 -10.40
CA PHE A 64 -5.17 11.00 -10.45
C PHE A 64 -6.35 11.93 -10.13
N ALA A 65 -6.31 12.65 -9.00
CA ALA A 65 -7.40 13.55 -8.60
C ALA A 65 -7.64 14.69 -9.61
N SER A 66 -6.60 15.14 -10.32
CA SER A 66 -6.68 16.24 -11.29
C SER A 66 -7.20 15.81 -12.66
N THR A 67 -7.18 14.51 -12.97
CA THR A 67 -7.53 13.99 -14.31
C THR A 67 -8.94 13.41 -14.40
N VAL A 68 -9.59 13.18 -13.26
CA VAL A 68 -10.93 12.60 -13.18
C VAL A 68 -11.96 13.68 -12.81
N SER A 69 -13.16 13.58 -13.39
CA SER A 69 -14.23 14.56 -13.16
C SER A 69 -14.90 14.41 -11.79
N ASP A 70 -14.80 13.23 -11.16
CA ASP A 70 -15.36 12.91 -9.85
C ASP A 70 -14.33 12.07 -9.05
N PRO A 71 -13.39 12.73 -8.34
CA PRO A 71 -12.29 12.06 -7.64
C PRO A 71 -12.75 11.06 -6.59
N ASP A 72 -13.83 11.37 -5.87
CA ASP A 72 -14.35 10.51 -4.80
C ASP A 72 -14.89 9.19 -5.38
N LYS A 73 -15.68 9.26 -6.45
CA LYS A 73 -16.17 8.05 -7.12
C LYS A 73 -15.05 7.27 -7.79
N ALA A 74 -14.10 7.96 -8.41
CA ALA A 74 -12.98 7.31 -9.07
C ALA A 74 -12.09 6.57 -8.07
N LEU A 75 -11.71 7.22 -6.96
CA LEU A 75 -10.95 6.61 -5.89
C LEU A 75 -11.70 5.42 -5.28
N SER A 76 -13.00 5.58 -5.01
CA SER A 76 -13.84 4.50 -4.48
C SER A 76 -13.87 3.25 -5.37
N ARG A 77 -13.78 3.41 -6.70
CA ARG A 77 -13.69 2.27 -7.63
C ARG A 77 -12.32 1.62 -7.55
N VAL A 78 -11.27 2.43 -7.60
CA VAL A 78 -9.88 1.97 -7.54
C VAL A 78 -9.60 1.20 -6.23
N LEU A 79 -10.13 1.64 -5.10
CA LEU A 79 -10.00 0.94 -3.82
C LEU A 79 -10.76 -0.40 -3.77
N LYS A 80 -11.85 -0.55 -4.52
CA LYS A 80 -12.59 -1.83 -4.61
C LYS A 80 -11.84 -2.88 -5.42
N ASP A 81 -11.09 -2.42 -6.43
CA ASP A 81 -10.30 -3.29 -7.32
C ASP A 81 -8.87 -3.49 -6.79
N ALA A 82 -8.60 -3.08 -5.55
CA ALA A 82 -7.29 -3.21 -4.93
C ALA A 82 -6.87 -4.67 -4.78
N LEU A 83 -5.61 -4.96 -5.08
CA LEU A 83 -5.04 -6.30 -4.98
C LEU A 83 -4.75 -6.63 -3.51
N VAL A 84 -5.25 -7.77 -3.04
CA VAL A 84 -4.97 -8.25 -1.69
C VAL A 84 -3.64 -9.00 -1.71
N LEU A 85 -2.73 -8.66 -0.79
CA LEU A 85 -1.55 -9.46 -0.58
C LEU A 85 -1.91 -10.73 0.20
N PRO A 86 -1.44 -11.91 -0.22
CA PRO A 86 -1.67 -13.12 0.54
C PRO A 86 -1.08 -12.97 1.94
N GLU A 87 -1.83 -13.41 2.96
CA GLU A 87 -1.29 -13.50 4.31
C GLU A 87 -0.05 -14.38 4.28
N ASN A 88 1.03 -13.90 4.90
CA ASN A 88 2.24 -14.68 5.05
C ASN A 88 1.96 -15.74 6.13
N THR A 89 1.19 -16.78 5.79
CA THR A 89 1.19 -18.04 6.55
C THR A 89 2.61 -18.54 6.50
N GLY A 90 3.37 -18.26 7.56
CA GLY A 90 4.76 -18.66 7.70
C GLY A 90 4.90 -20.09 7.21
N GLY A 91 5.65 -20.26 6.12
CA GLY A 91 5.94 -21.57 5.62
C GLY A 91 6.68 -22.33 6.70
N ASP A 92 6.00 -23.31 7.32
CA ASP A 92 6.65 -24.47 7.91
C ASP A 92 7.49 -25.11 6.80
N HIS A 93 8.75 -24.68 6.70
CA HIS A 93 9.78 -25.47 6.04
C HIS A 93 10.15 -26.61 7.00
N VAL A 94 9.25 -27.59 7.09
CA VAL A 94 9.57 -28.94 7.55
C VAL A 94 9.71 -29.80 6.29
N CYS A 95 10.96 -30.00 5.87
CA CYS A 95 11.56 -31.26 5.37
C CYS A 95 12.94 -30.95 4.81
#